data_AF-A0A3D0ZZF8-F1
#
_entry.id   AF-A0A3D0ZZF8-F1
#
_cell.length_a   1.000
_cell.length_b   1.000
_cell.length_c   1.000
_cell.angle_alpha   90.00
_cell.angle_beta   90.00
_cell.angle_gamma   90.00
#
_symmetry.space_group_name_H-M   'P 1'
#
loop_
_entity.id
_entity.type
_entity.pdbx_description
1 polymer ?
#
loop_
_entity_poly.entity_id
_entity_poly.type
_entity_poly.pdbx_seq_one_letter_code
_entity_poly.pdbx_strand_id
1 'polypeptide(L)'
;MKIPKHVKTSWIASSAEAETPWGREIIWPAIHRMHGKILHIRQGCRTSLKYYKLKNEVLYVLKGTVKVLHGDELSLIDPVAHPLREITLEEGQLLGVQSGSPYRIEAVTDCQIIEIGESHSEKPVRIEDDYGRADRG
;
A
#
# COMPACT_ATOMS: atom_id res chain seq x y z
N MET A 1 47.12 -1.13 5.49
CA MET A 1 46.01 -0.78 4.58
C MET A 1 45.02 0.07 5.36
N LYS A 2 44.64 1.28 4.89
CA LYS A 2 43.68 2.14 5.62
C LYS A 2 42.26 1.62 5.40
N ILE A 3 41.52 1.36 6.47
CA ILE A 3 40.11 0.94 6.40
C ILE A 3 39.28 2.13 5.90
N PRO A 4 38.36 1.95 4.93
CA PRO A 4 37.48 3.02 4.46
C PRO A 4 36.61 3.58 5.60
N LYS A 5 36.40 4.90 5.65
CA LYS A 5 35.58 5.57 6.68
C LYS A 5 34.08 5.16 6.66
N HIS A 6 33.60 4.63 5.55
CA HIS A 6 32.22 4.17 5.37
C HIS A 6 32.23 2.73 4.86
N VAL A 7 32.48 1.78 5.77
CA VAL A 7 32.37 0.36 5.43
C VAL A 7 30.89 0.03 5.26
N LYS A 8 30.51 -0.36 4.05
CA LYS A 8 29.17 -0.90 3.77
C LYS A 8 29.15 -2.36 4.21
N THR A 9 28.02 -2.82 4.74
CA THR A 9 27.83 -4.22 5.17
C THR A 9 26.47 -4.73 4.70
N SER A 10 26.32 -6.05 4.67
CA SER A 10 25.03 -6.73 4.64
C SER A 10 24.63 -7.14 6.06
N TRP A 11 23.34 -7.39 6.26
CA TRP A 11 22.78 -7.94 7.51
C TRP A 11 21.58 -8.83 7.18
N ILE A 12 21.19 -9.66 8.14
CA ILE A 12 20.01 -10.53 8.05
C ILE A 12 18.92 -9.90 8.94
N ALA A 13 17.68 -9.92 8.46
CA ALA A 13 16.51 -9.48 9.21
C ALA A 13 15.34 -10.44 8.96
N SER A 14 14.34 -10.42 9.85
CA SER A 14 13.14 -11.24 9.74
C SER A 14 11.92 -10.38 9.36
N SER A 15 10.94 -11.00 8.71
CA SER A 15 9.60 -10.45 8.55
C SER A 15 8.72 -10.78 9.76
N ALA A 16 7.57 -10.10 9.86
CA ALA A 16 6.51 -10.38 10.82
C ALA A 16 5.17 -10.58 10.08
N GLU A 17 4.27 -11.39 10.64
CA GLU A 17 2.92 -11.62 10.10
C GLU A 17 1.86 -10.99 11.02
N ALA A 18 0.81 -10.42 10.43
CA ALA A 18 -0.33 -9.82 11.15
C ALA A 18 -1.66 -10.11 10.45
N GLU A 19 -2.67 -10.54 11.21
CA GLU A 19 -4.04 -10.74 10.71
C GLU A 19 -4.75 -9.40 10.51
N THR A 20 -5.60 -9.32 9.48
CA THR A 20 -6.41 -8.14 9.17
C THR A 20 -7.85 -8.53 8.80
N PRO A 21 -8.83 -7.61 8.90
CA PRO A 21 -10.22 -7.92 8.54
C PRO A 21 -10.45 -8.41 7.09
N TRP A 22 -9.53 -8.09 6.18
CA TRP A 22 -9.60 -8.47 4.76
C TRP A 22 -8.65 -9.62 4.39
N GLY A 23 -7.90 -10.15 5.36
CA GLY A 23 -6.94 -11.24 5.17
C GLY A 23 -5.76 -11.14 6.12
N ARG A 24 -4.54 -11.04 5.61
CA ARG A 24 -3.32 -10.91 6.45
C ARG A 24 -2.21 -10.14 5.75
N GLU A 25 -1.22 -9.69 6.51
CA GLU A 25 -0.03 -9.01 6.03
C GLU A 25 1.25 -9.73 6.48
N ILE A 26 2.24 -9.82 5.59
CA ILE A 26 3.64 -10.08 5.95
C ILE A 26 4.40 -8.78 5.78
N ILE A 27 5.15 -8.33 6.79
CA ILE A 27 5.77 -6.98 6.85
C ILE A 27 7.26 -7.14 7.15
N TRP A 28 8.11 -6.33 6.51
CA TRP A 28 9.54 -6.29 6.83
C TRP A 28 10.14 -4.88 6.70
N PRO A 29 11.15 -4.55 7.53
CA PRO A 29 11.93 -3.34 7.37
C PRO A 29 12.86 -3.46 6.16
N ALA A 30 13.11 -2.35 5.47
CA ALA A 30 14.08 -2.26 4.40
C ALA A 30 15.09 -1.11 4.65
N ILE A 31 16.04 -0.95 3.73
CA ILE A 31 17.06 0.10 3.81
C ILE A 31 16.42 1.49 3.67
N HIS A 32 17.08 2.52 4.20
CA HIS A 32 16.75 3.93 3.94
C HIS A 32 15.27 4.34 4.16
N ARG A 33 14.70 3.99 5.32
CA ARG A 33 13.29 4.30 5.64
C ARG A 33 12.33 3.79 4.57
N MET A 34 12.58 2.58 4.08
CA MET A 34 11.63 1.86 3.26
C MET A 34 11.10 0.68 4.07
N HIS A 35 9.89 0.25 3.74
CA HIS A 35 9.35 -1.01 4.19
C HIS A 35 8.78 -1.77 3.01
N GLY A 36 8.63 -3.08 3.20
CA GLY A 36 7.87 -3.92 2.28
C GLY A 36 6.77 -4.67 3.02
N LYS A 37 5.68 -4.94 2.30
CA LYS A 37 4.62 -5.83 2.75
C LYS A 37 4.17 -6.77 1.64
N ILE A 38 3.65 -7.94 2.02
CA ILE A 38 2.76 -8.74 1.18
C ILE A 38 1.38 -8.69 1.83
N LEU A 39 0.41 -8.13 1.12
CA LEU A 39 -0.99 -8.16 1.48
C LEU A 39 -1.61 -9.43 0.89
N HIS A 40 -2.26 -10.25 1.71
CA HIS A 40 -3.15 -11.31 1.26
C HIS A 40 -4.58 -10.81 1.39
N ILE A 41 -5.25 -10.58 0.27
CA ILE A 41 -6.62 -10.08 0.23
C ILE A 41 -7.51 -11.20 -0.32
N ARG A 42 -8.51 -11.60 0.46
CA ARG A 42 -9.46 -12.64 0.03
C ARG A 42 -10.38 -12.10 -1.07
N GLN A 43 -10.81 -12.98 -1.98
CA GLN A 43 -11.79 -12.65 -3.01
C GLN A 43 -13.01 -11.91 -2.42
N GLY A 44 -13.43 -10.82 -3.07
CA GLY A 44 -14.55 -9.98 -2.66
C GLY A 44 -14.25 -9.05 -1.48
N CYS A 45 -13.07 -9.14 -0.85
CA CYS A 45 -12.63 -8.19 0.18
C CYS A 45 -11.87 -7.02 -0.46
N ARG A 46 -11.85 -5.89 0.24
CA ARG A 46 -11.15 -4.69 -0.23
C ARG A 46 -10.52 -3.89 0.91
N THR A 47 -9.49 -3.13 0.60
CA THR A 47 -8.90 -2.19 1.56
C THR A 47 -9.84 -0.99 1.79
N SER A 48 -9.52 -0.14 2.76
CA SER A 48 -10.16 1.17 2.90
C SER A 48 -9.87 2.02 1.65
N LEU A 49 -10.79 2.90 1.26
CA LEU A 49 -10.43 4.03 0.41
C LEU A 49 -9.67 5.03 1.28
N LYS A 50 -8.41 5.30 0.94
CA LYS A 50 -7.49 6.05 1.80
C LYS A 50 -6.42 6.77 0.99
N TYR A 51 -5.71 7.68 1.66
CA TYR A 51 -4.48 8.28 1.16
C TYR A 51 -3.48 8.50 2.30
N TYR A 52 -2.22 8.70 1.96
CA TYR A 52 -1.16 9.10 2.89
C TYR A 52 -0.76 10.55 2.61
N LYS A 53 -0.41 11.35 3.63
CA LYS A 53 -0.05 12.76 3.43
C LYS A 53 1.41 12.93 3.01
N LEU A 54 2.29 12.00 3.38
CA LEU A 54 3.74 12.08 3.21
C LEU A 54 4.32 10.85 2.51
N LYS A 55 3.71 9.67 2.67
CA LYS A 55 4.23 8.42 2.11
C LYS A 55 3.87 8.25 0.63
N ASN A 56 4.88 7.95 -0.18
CA ASN A 56 4.72 7.33 -1.50
C ASN A 56 4.82 5.80 -1.41
N GLU A 57 4.14 5.10 -2.31
CA GLU A 57 4.16 3.64 -2.38
C GLU A 57 3.89 3.07 -3.78
N VAL A 58 4.29 1.82 -3.96
CA VAL A 58 3.98 1.00 -5.13
C VAL A 58 3.30 -0.27 -4.68
N LEU A 59 2.24 -0.65 -5.38
CA LEU A 59 1.43 -1.85 -5.14
C LEU A 59 1.55 -2.73 -6.38
N TYR A 60 2.32 -3.80 -6.29
CA TYR A 60 2.55 -4.77 -7.37
C TYR A 60 1.70 -6.02 -7.16
N VAL A 61 0.94 -6.42 -8.18
CA VAL A 61 0.12 -7.62 -8.14
C VAL A 61 1.01 -8.84 -8.36
N LEU A 62 1.30 -9.55 -7.26
CA LEU A 62 2.09 -10.77 -7.31
C LEU A 62 1.27 -11.96 -7.77
N LYS A 63 0.00 -12.03 -7.36
CA LYS A 63 -0.92 -13.10 -7.69
C LYS A 63 -2.36 -12.60 -7.70
N GLY A 64 -3.17 -13.09 -8.65
CA GLY A 64 -4.59 -12.82 -8.76
C GLY A 64 -4.92 -11.55 -9.55
N THR A 65 -6.20 -11.19 -9.54
CA THR A 65 -6.75 -10.03 -10.26
C THR A 65 -7.36 -9.05 -9.26
N VAL A 66 -7.02 -7.77 -9.38
CA VAL A 66 -7.56 -6.72 -8.52
C VAL A 66 -8.25 -5.62 -9.32
N LYS A 67 -9.32 -5.09 -8.75
CA LYS A 67 -9.89 -3.80 -9.13
C LYS A 67 -9.30 -2.72 -8.24
N VAL A 68 -8.91 -1.61 -8.85
CA VAL A 68 -8.36 -0.46 -8.16
C VAL A 68 -9.24 0.74 -8.43
N LEU A 69 -9.74 1.37 -7.38
CA LEU A 69 -10.35 2.69 -7.43
C LEU A 69 -9.28 3.70 -7.01
N HIS A 70 -8.94 4.68 -7.84
CA HIS A 70 -7.87 5.64 -7.55
C HIS A 70 -8.09 7.03 -8.15
N GLY A 71 -7.50 8.04 -7.52
CA GLY A 71 -7.52 9.42 -7.97
C GLY A 71 -6.16 10.09 -7.78
N ASP A 72 -6.07 11.34 -8.22
CA ASP A 72 -4.98 12.26 -7.87
C ASP A 72 -5.38 13.12 -6.66
N GLU A 73 -4.49 14.03 -6.23
CA GLU A 73 -4.77 14.93 -5.11
C GLU A 73 -5.99 15.83 -5.34
N LEU A 74 -6.26 16.22 -6.59
CA LEU A 74 -7.42 17.06 -6.93
C LEU A 74 -8.75 16.33 -6.70
N SER A 75 -8.72 14.99 -6.74
CA SER A 75 -9.88 14.16 -6.43
C SER A 75 -10.37 14.30 -4.97
N LEU A 76 -9.51 14.81 -4.07
CA LEU A 76 -9.88 15.11 -2.68
C LEU A 76 -10.52 16.49 -2.50
N ILE A 77 -10.30 17.41 -3.45
CA ILE A 77 -10.72 18.82 -3.37
C ILE A 77 -12.04 19.02 -4.12
N ASP A 78 -12.11 18.52 -5.36
CA ASP A 78 -13.29 18.61 -6.21
C ASP A 78 -13.55 17.25 -6.88
N PRO A 79 -14.23 16.31 -6.18
CA PRO A 79 -14.49 14.98 -6.70
C PRO A 79 -15.46 14.95 -7.89
N VAL A 80 -16.17 16.05 -8.15
CA VAL A 80 -17.08 16.16 -9.32
C VAL A 80 -16.27 16.46 -10.57
N ALA A 81 -15.34 17.41 -10.50
CA ALA A 81 -14.46 17.73 -11.63
C ALA A 81 -13.32 16.72 -11.80
N HIS A 82 -12.86 16.11 -10.70
CA HIS A 82 -11.77 15.14 -10.65
C HIS A 82 -12.26 13.82 -10.02
N PRO A 83 -13.09 13.04 -10.72
CA PRO A 83 -13.63 11.81 -10.18
C PRO A 83 -12.56 10.73 -10.04
N LEU A 84 -12.74 9.86 -9.05
CA LEU A 84 -11.97 8.61 -8.95
C LEU A 84 -12.20 7.75 -10.20
N ARG A 85 -11.16 7.01 -10.58
CA ARG A 85 -11.14 6.12 -11.75
C ARG A 85 -10.99 4.68 -11.30
N GLU A 86 -11.63 3.77 -12.02
CA GLU A 86 -11.48 2.33 -11.81
C GLU A 86 -10.59 1.73 -12.90
N ILE A 87 -9.63 0.91 -12.49
CA ILE A 87 -8.81 0.08 -13.38
C ILE A 87 -8.75 -1.36 -12.85
N THR A 88 -8.55 -2.32 -13.73
CA THR A 88 -8.22 -3.70 -13.33
C THR A 88 -6.73 -3.93 -13.55
N LEU A 89 -6.07 -4.51 -12.56
CA LEU A 89 -4.67 -4.92 -12.63
C LEU A 89 -4.58 -6.44 -12.47
N GLU A 90 -3.79 -7.03 -13.35
CA GLU A 90 -3.45 -8.46 -13.36
C GLU A 90 -2.04 -8.70 -12.81
N GLU A 91 -1.68 -9.97 -12.64
CA GLU A 91 -0.33 -10.38 -12.23
C GLU A 91 0.76 -9.71 -13.06
N GLY A 92 1.78 -9.17 -12.40
CA GLY A 92 2.87 -8.44 -13.04
C GLY A 92 2.62 -6.94 -13.24
N GLN A 93 1.39 -6.48 -13.08
CA GLN A 93 1.06 -5.05 -13.16
C GLN A 93 1.14 -4.38 -11.78
N LEU A 94 1.24 -3.05 -11.78
CA LEU A 94 1.39 -2.27 -10.56
C LEU A 94 0.64 -0.95 -10.60
N LEU A 95 0.33 -0.44 -9.42
CA LEU A 95 -0.09 0.93 -9.17
C LEU A 95 1.02 1.66 -8.43
N GLY A 96 1.50 2.78 -8.99
CA GLY A 96 2.28 3.76 -8.24
C GLY A 96 1.38 4.81 -7.62
N VAL A 97 1.57 5.10 -6.34
CA VAL A 97 0.75 6.03 -5.57
C VAL A 97 1.66 7.06 -4.92
N GLN A 98 1.49 8.32 -5.31
CA GLN A 98 2.13 9.44 -4.63
C GLN A 98 1.33 9.88 -3.41
N SER A 99 2.01 10.49 -2.44
CA SER A 99 1.34 11.10 -1.29
C SER A 99 0.26 12.09 -1.75
N GLY A 100 -0.86 12.13 -1.04
CA GLY A 100 -2.04 12.94 -1.40
C GLY A 100 -2.99 12.25 -2.39
N SER A 101 -2.60 11.14 -3.03
CA SER A 101 -3.45 10.45 -4.00
C SER A 101 -4.32 9.36 -3.33
N PRO A 102 -5.66 9.43 -3.43
CA PRO A 102 -6.56 8.42 -2.86
C PRO A 102 -6.57 7.15 -3.69
N TYR A 103 -6.62 6.00 -3.02
CA TYR A 103 -6.80 4.71 -3.67
C TYR A 103 -7.47 3.66 -2.75
N ARG A 104 -8.03 2.63 -3.39
CA ARG A 104 -8.57 1.41 -2.79
C ARG A 104 -8.25 0.23 -3.69
N ILE A 105 -7.97 -0.94 -3.10
CA ILE A 105 -7.81 -2.20 -3.83
C ILE A 105 -8.92 -3.16 -3.41
N GLU A 106 -9.61 -3.76 -4.37
CA GLU A 106 -10.59 -4.82 -4.22
C GLU A 106 -10.12 -6.08 -4.96
N ALA A 107 -10.13 -7.22 -4.26
CA ALA A 107 -9.65 -8.47 -4.80
C ALA A 107 -10.76 -9.18 -5.58
N VAL A 108 -10.61 -9.32 -6.90
CA VAL A 108 -11.56 -10.04 -7.76
C VAL A 108 -11.42 -11.55 -7.58
N THR A 109 -10.19 -12.00 -7.35
CA THR A 109 -9.84 -13.36 -6.89
C THR A 109 -9.13 -13.27 -5.55
N ASP A 110 -8.73 -14.40 -4.94
CA ASP A 110 -7.73 -14.33 -3.87
C ASP A 110 -6.43 -13.74 -4.42
N CYS A 111 -5.91 -12.72 -3.75
CA CYS A 111 -4.79 -11.92 -4.25
C CYS A 111 -3.62 -11.87 -3.28
N GLN A 112 -2.42 -11.78 -3.84
CA GLN A 112 -1.20 -11.39 -3.13
C GLN A 112 -0.65 -10.12 -3.75
N ILE A 113 -0.42 -9.09 -2.95
CA ILE A 113 0.05 -7.78 -3.43
C ILE A 113 1.31 -7.40 -2.67
N ILE A 114 2.39 -7.11 -3.39
CA ILE A 114 3.60 -6.55 -2.79
C ILE A 114 3.41 -5.04 -2.67
N GLU A 115 3.46 -4.51 -1.46
CA GLU A 115 3.59 -3.09 -1.19
C GLU A 115 5.07 -2.77 -0.93
N ILE A 116 5.61 -1.77 -1.62
CA ILE A 116 6.88 -1.15 -1.27
C ILE A 116 6.60 0.33 -1.06
N GLY A 117 6.98 0.86 0.08
CA GLY A 117 6.70 2.26 0.39
C GLY A 117 7.71 2.88 1.32
N GLU A 118 7.63 4.20 1.41
CA GLU A 118 8.42 4.98 2.36
C GLU A 118 7.86 4.80 3.78
N SER A 119 8.74 4.55 4.72
CA SER A 119 8.43 4.43 6.13
C SER A 119 8.24 5.82 6.73
N HIS A 120 6.98 6.17 6.97
CA HIS A 120 6.57 7.36 7.72
C HIS A 120 5.78 6.94 8.97
N SER A 121 5.87 7.74 10.04
CA SER A 121 5.11 7.49 11.28
C SER A 121 3.64 7.88 11.18
N GLU A 122 3.21 8.47 10.05
CA GLU A 122 1.83 8.84 9.83
C GLU A 122 0.92 7.63 9.59
N LYS A 123 -0.35 7.79 9.96
CA LYS A 123 -1.41 6.86 9.59
C LYS A 123 -2.08 7.34 8.29
N PRO A 124 -2.63 6.44 7.48
CA PRO A 124 -3.42 6.86 6.33
C PRO A 124 -4.66 7.61 6.79
N VAL A 125 -5.09 8.61 6.03
CA VAL A 125 -6.41 9.23 6.18
C VAL A 125 -7.42 8.35 5.44
N ARG A 126 -8.40 7.81 6.17
CA ARG A 126 -9.46 6.98 5.58
C ARG A 126 -10.66 7.83 5.16
N ILE A 127 -11.10 7.63 3.92
CA ILE A 127 -12.30 8.26 3.35
C ILE A 127 -13.49 7.33 3.55
N GLU A 128 -13.30 6.03 3.28
CA GLU A 128 -14.30 4.98 3.48
C GLU A 128 -13.65 3.70 3.99
N ASP A 129 -14.29 2.99 4.92
CA ASP A 129 -13.80 1.72 5.44
C ASP A 129 -14.96 0.76 5.76
N ASP A 130 -14.88 -0.44 5.19
CA ASP A 130 -15.92 -1.46 5.30
C ASP A 130 -15.88 -2.21 6.65
N TYR A 131 -14.84 -2.01 7.46
CA TYR A 131 -14.56 -2.81 8.65
C TYR A 131 -14.60 -1.97 9.94
N GLY A 132 -15.13 -0.75 9.87
CA GLY A 132 -15.27 0.13 11.03
C GLY A 132 -13.93 0.54 11.66
N ARG A 133 -12.84 0.51 10.89
CA ARG A 133 -11.53 1.04 11.33
C ARG A 133 -11.60 2.56 11.36
N ALA A 134 -12.23 3.10 12.40
CA ALA A 134 -12.22 4.51 12.67
C ALA A 134 -10.79 4.97 12.95
N ASP A 135 -10.32 6.01 12.24
CA ASP A 135 -9.32 6.89 12.82
C ASP A 135 -10.00 7.57 14.01
N ARG A 136 -9.72 7.09 15.22
CA ARG A 136 -9.87 7.96 16.39
C ARG A 136 -8.86 9.08 16.16
N GLY A 137 -9.38 10.27 15.85
CA GLY A 137 -8.58 11.48 15.66
C GLY A 137 -7.56 11.69 16.77
#